data_AF-A0A2I1I659-F1
#
_entry.id   AF-A0A2I1I659-F1
#
_cell.length_a   1.000
_cell.length_b   1.000
_cell.length_c   1.000
_cell.angle_alpha   90.00
_cell.angle_beta   90.00
_cell.angle_gamma   90.00
#
_symmetry.space_group_name_H-M   'P 1'
#
loop_
_entity.id
_entity.type
_entity.pdbx_description
1 polymer ?
#
loop_
_entity_poly.entity_id
_entity_poly.type
_entity_poly.pdbx_seq_one_letter_code
_entity_poly.pdbx_strand_id
1 'polypeptide(L)'
;MVDEKSTYETTKFLDDLEERMGFSSHTIQVDNGLEFVNDNDRTNRESRFELAVREKGWVLRRTRLYSPWQNGRVERSHREDGKILYNRHIFTRKKDLISQVKKHERRYNTTAKYVLNFKSPEEMVQEYFGGSVA
;
A
#
# COMPACT_ATOMS: atom_id res chain seq x y z
N MET A 1 1.10 6.68 -13.92
CA MET A 1 0.37 7.93 -14.15
C MET A 1 -1.00 7.71 -13.56
N VAL A 2 -1.09 8.01 -12.27
CA VAL A 2 -2.35 8.13 -11.55
C VAL A 2 -2.79 9.55 -11.86
N ASP A 3 -3.91 9.70 -12.56
CA ASP A 3 -4.51 11.02 -12.76
C ASP A 3 -5.13 11.44 -11.43
N GLU A 4 -4.36 12.22 -10.68
CA GLU A 4 -4.81 12.82 -9.45
C GLU A 4 -5.85 13.90 -9.78
N LYS A 5 -7.05 13.86 -9.16
CA LYS A 5 -7.87 15.01 -8.73
C LYS A 5 -9.38 14.74 -8.49
N SER A 6 -9.85 13.53 -8.22
CA SER A 6 -11.25 13.33 -7.78
C SER A 6 -11.39 12.38 -6.61
N THR A 7 -12.30 12.67 -5.66
CA THR A 7 -12.69 11.76 -4.57
C THR A 7 -13.08 10.39 -5.13
N TYR A 8 -13.70 10.36 -6.32
CA TYR A 8 -14.08 9.14 -7.02
C TYR A 8 -12.89 8.21 -7.34
N GLU A 9 -11.77 8.76 -7.81
CA GLU A 9 -10.57 7.97 -8.11
C GLU A 9 -9.95 7.40 -6.83
N THR A 10 -10.04 8.15 -5.73
CA THR A 10 -9.57 7.68 -4.41
C THR A 10 -10.45 6.57 -3.85
N THR A 11 -11.77 6.68 -3.92
CA THR A 11 -12.68 5.61 -3.51
C THR A 11 -12.47 4.37 -4.36
N LYS A 12 -12.37 4.53 -5.69
CA LYS A 12 -12.07 3.44 -6.62
C LYS A 12 -10.73 2.77 -6.31
N PHE A 13 -9.71 3.53 -5.92
CA PHE A 13 -8.45 2.96 -5.48
C PHE A 13 -8.61 2.08 -4.23
N LEU A 14 -9.44 2.47 -3.27
CA LEU A 14 -9.71 1.66 -2.08
C LEU A 14 -10.49 0.37 -2.43
N ASP A 15 -11.43 0.45 -3.38
CA ASP A 15 -12.15 -0.72 -3.90
C ASP A 15 -11.20 -1.68 -4.62
N ASP A 16 -10.39 -1.17 -5.55
CA ASP A 16 -9.38 -1.95 -6.29
C ASP A 16 -8.36 -2.56 -5.33
N LEU A 17 -8.01 -1.85 -4.24
CA LEU A 17 -7.10 -2.33 -3.21
C LEU A 17 -7.69 -3.54 -2.48
N GLU A 18 -8.94 -3.44 -2.02
CA GLU A 18 -9.62 -4.53 -1.32
C GLU A 18 -9.75 -5.78 -2.21
N GLU A 19 -10.14 -5.59 -3.48
CA GLU A 19 -10.24 -6.68 -4.46
C GLU A 19 -8.88 -7.35 -4.71
N ARG A 20 -7.81 -6.57 -4.87
CA ARG A 20 -6.46 -7.10 -5.15
C ARG A 20 -5.81 -7.77 -3.95
N MET A 21 -6.04 -7.23 -2.76
CA MET A 21 -5.50 -7.81 -1.52
C MET A 21 -6.24 -9.09 -1.16
N GLY A 22 -7.52 -9.22 -1.54
CA GLY A 22 -8.33 -10.41 -1.27
C GLY A 22 -8.80 -10.51 0.18
N PHE A 23 -8.74 -9.42 0.94
CA PHE A 23 -9.21 -9.35 2.32
C PHE A 23 -9.61 -7.92 2.74
N SER A 24 -10.55 -7.84 3.68
CA SER A 24 -11.08 -6.57 4.20
C SER A 24 -10.10 -5.89 5.16
N SER A 25 -9.54 -4.76 4.76
CA SER A 25 -8.70 -3.90 5.61
C SER A 25 -9.56 -2.97 6.46
N HIS A 26 -9.50 -3.12 7.78
CA HIS A 26 -10.28 -2.29 8.71
C HIS A 26 -9.55 -1.01 9.15
N THR A 27 -8.25 -0.90 8.87
CA THR A 27 -7.43 0.24 9.30
C THR A 27 -6.32 0.51 8.29
N ILE A 28 -6.20 1.77 7.88
CA ILE A 28 -5.12 2.26 7.02
C ILE A 28 -4.25 3.21 7.84
N GLN A 29 -2.93 3.02 7.75
CA GLN A 29 -1.97 3.98 8.29
C GLN A 29 -1.32 4.76 7.15
N VAL A 30 -1.44 6.09 7.18
CA VAL A 30 -0.80 7.00 6.22
C VAL A 30 0.20 7.93 6.90
N ASP A 31 1.14 8.47 6.14
CA ASP A 31 1.99 9.54 6.61
C ASP A 31 1.25 10.90 6.57
N ASN A 32 1.89 11.95 7.08
CA ASN A 32 1.34 13.31 7.04
C ASN A 32 1.63 14.01 5.70
N GLY A 33 1.81 13.24 4.61
CA GLY A 33 1.94 13.80 3.28
C GLY A 33 0.65 14.50 2.87
N LEU A 34 0.78 15.67 2.22
CA LEU A 34 -0.36 16.48 1.78
C LEU A 34 -1.27 15.74 0.76
N GLU A 35 -0.77 14.69 0.12
CA GLU A 35 -1.50 13.81 -0.80
C GLU A 35 -2.56 12.96 -0.07
N PHE A 36 -2.33 12.63 1.21
CA PHE A 36 -3.21 11.78 2.02
C PHE A 36 -3.95 12.56 3.11
N VAL A 37 -3.28 13.56 3.68
CA VAL A 37 -3.75 14.29 4.85
C VAL A 37 -3.69 15.79 4.58
N ASN A 38 -4.81 16.47 4.75
CA ASN A 38 -4.78 17.93 4.79
C ASN A 38 -4.11 18.39 6.09
N ASP A 39 -3.26 19.39 5.97
CA ASP A 39 -2.64 20.03 7.12
C ASP A 39 -3.73 20.71 7.96
N ASN A 40 -4.01 20.13 9.13
CA ASN A 40 -5.02 20.64 10.06
C ASN A 40 -4.64 22.04 10.59
N ASP A 41 -3.36 22.42 10.56
CA ASP A 41 -2.90 23.75 10.96
C ASP A 41 -3.21 24.82 9.89
N ARG A 42 -3.49 24.40 8.65
CA ARG A 42 -3.83 25.30 7.53
C ARG A 42 -5.31 25.28 7.18
N THR A 43 -5.99 24.14 7.34
CA THR A 43 -7.40 23.99 6.99
C THR A 43 -8.11 22.96 7.86
N ASN A 44 -9.31 23.29 8.36
CA ASN A 44 -10.17 22.38 9.12
C ASN A 44 -10.95 21.38 8.21
N ARG A 45 -10.45 21.11 6.99
CA ARG A 45 -11.14 20.32 5.96
C ARG A 45 -10.48 18.96 5.80
N GLU A 46 -11.25 17.90 5.91
CA GLU A 46 -10.81 16.53 5.63
C GLU A 46 -10.26 16.42 4.20
N SER A 47 -9.16 15.69 4.02
CA SER A 47 -8.68 15.34 2.68
C SER A 47 -9.68 14.40 2.00
N ARG A 48 -9.69 14.39 0.67
CA ARG A 48 -10.52 13.48 -0.14
C ARG A 48 -10.27 12.02 0.21
N PHE A 49 -9.03 11.70 0.58
CA PHE A 49 -8.66 10.37 1.06
C PHE A 49 -9.35 10.03 2.39
N GLU A 50 -9.38 10.97 3.32
CA GLU A 50 -10.03 10.76 4.63
C GLU A 50 -11.54 10.58 4.49
N LEU A 51 -12.16 11.36 3.58
CA LEU A 51 -13.57 11.22 3.24
C LEU A 51 -13.87 9.82 2.66
N ALA A 52 -13.08 9.36 1.68
CA ALA A 52 -13.27 8.07 1.05
C ALA A 52 -13.09 6.90 2.04
N VAL A 53 -12.08 6.98 2.91
CA VAL A 53 -11.84 5.98 3.98
C VAL A 53 -13.00 5.95 4.98
N ARG A 54 -13.54 7.12 5.34
CA ARG A 54 -14.71 7.22 6.22
C ARG A 54 -15.98 6.66 5.57
N GLU A 55 -16.22 6.95 4.29
CA GLU A 55 -17.36 6.40 3.52
C GLU A 55 -17.31 4.86 3.46
N LYS A 56 -16.11 4.27 3.35
CA LYS A 56 -15.88 2.82 3.45
C LYS A 56 -16.03 2.24 4.87
N GLY A 57 -16.14 3.09 5.90
CA GLY A 57 -16.17 2.67 7.31
C GLY A 57 -14.82 2.19 7.85
N TRP A 58 -13.72 2.57 7.21
CA TRP A 58 -12.36 2.19 7.63
C TRP A 58 -11.77 3.20 8.61
N VAL A 59 -10.82 2.74 9.45
CA VAL A 59 -10.14 3.61 10.41
C VAL A 59 -8.86 4.18 9.80
N LEU A 60 -8.76 5.51 9.72
CA LEU A 60 -7.53 6.17 9.32
C LEU A 60 -6.63 6.43 10.53
N ARG A 61 -5.37 6.00 10.46
CA ARG A 61 -4.31 6.31 11.44
C ARG A 61 -3.24 7.16 10.78
N ARG A 62 -2.92 8.30 11.38
CA ARG A 62 -1.80 9.14 10.96
C ARG A 62 -0.53 8.74 11.73
N THR A 63 0.63 8.82 11.08
CA THR A 63 1.90 8.69 11.81
C THR A 63 2.06 9.88 12.76
N ARG A 64 2.62 9.61 13.95
CA ARG A 64 2.86 10.67 14.91
C ARG A 64 3.92 11.63 14.35
N LEU A 65 3.71 12.93 14.55
CA LEU A 65 4.69 13.95 14.19
C LEU A 65 6.07 13.59 14.78
N TYR A 66 7.12 13.72 13.97
CA TYR A 66 8.50 13.36 14.32
C TYR A 66 8.74 11.87 14.65
N SER A 67 7.90 10.95 14.15
CA SER A 67 8.11 9.50 14.28
C SER A 67 8.38 8.80 12.94
N PRO A 68 9.43 9.18 12.18
CA PRO A 68 9.71 8.64 10.84
C PRO A 68 9.95 7.11 10.84
N TRP A 69 10.40 6.54 11.96
CA TRP A 69 10.56 5.09 12.12
C TRP A 69 9.26 4.30 11.92
N GLN A 70 8.09 4.91 12.15
CA GLN A 70 6.80 4.28 11.88
C GLN A 70 6.60 4.00 10.38
N ASN A 71 7.20 4.81 9.51
CA ASN A 71 7.19 4.61 8.06
C ASN A 71 8.34 3.72 7.56
N GLY A 72 9.23 3.27 8.46
CA GLY A 72 10.44 2.54 8.10
C GLY A 72 10.18 1.22 7.36
N ARG A 73 8.99 0.62 7.48
CA ARG A 73 8.58 -0.56 6.69
C ARG A 73 8.37 -0.21 5.23
N VAL A 74 7.64 0.88 4.97
CA VAL A 74 7.32 1.37 3.62
C VAL A 74 8.60 1.87 2.94
N GLU A 75 9.39 2.68 3.64
CA GLU A 75 10.68 3.17 3.14
C GLU A 75 11.68 2.03 2.85
N ARG A 76 11.68 0.97 3.66
CA ARG A 76 12.50 -0.22 3.39
C ARG A 76 12.02 -0.95 2.13
N SER A 77 10.70 -1.13 1.97
CA SER A 77 10.14 -1.73 0.75
C SER A 77 10.54 -0.94 -0.48
N HIS A 78 10.34 0.38 -0.48
CA HIS A 78 10.72 1.25 -1.59
C HIS A 78 12.22 1.16 -1.93
N ARG A 79 13.10 1.07 -0.92
CA ARG A 79 14.54 0.87 -1.17
C ARG A 79 14.85 -0.47 -1.82
N GLU A 80 14.20 -1.54 -1.39
CA GLU A 80 14.40 -2.87 -1.97
C GLU A 80 13.85 -2.94 -3.40
N ASP A 81 12.68 -2.38 -3.66
CA ASP A 81 12.11 -2.25 -5.00
C ASP A 81 13.01 -1.40 -5.90
N GLY A 82 13.57 -0.32 -5.37
CA GLY A 82 14.61 0.49 -6.00
C GLY A 82 15.81 -0.36 -6.46
N LYS A 83 16.38 -1.16 -5.57
CA LYS A 83 17.55 -2.00 -5.87
C LYS A 83 17.26 -3.12 -6.87
N ILE A 84 16.08 -3.73 -6.79
CA ILE A 84 15.75 -4.94 -7.55
C ILE A 84 15.15 -4.61 -8.92
N LEU A 85 14.25 -3.62 -8.96
CA LEU A 85 13.49 -3.30 -10.15
C LEU A 85 14.06 -2.07 -10.86
N TYR A 86 14.01 -0.91 -10.20
CA TYR A 86 14.24 0.39 -10.84
C TYR A 86 15.71 0.64 -11.20
N ASN A 87 16.66 0.19 -10.38
CA ASN A 87 18.08 0.37 -10.64
C ASN A 87 18.66 -0.64 -11.64
N ARG A 88 17.94 -1.73 -11.93
CA ARG A 88 18.43 -2.83 -12.78
C ARG A 88 17.83 -2.84 -14.19
N HIS A 89 16.76 -2.08 -14.42
CA HIS A 89 16.05 -2.09 -15.70
C HIS A 89 15.84 -0.66 -16.19
N ILE A 90 16.12 -0.44 -17.47
CA ILE A 90 15.75 0.79 -18.16
C ILE A 90 14.40 0.54 -18.84
N PHE A 91 13.39 1.31 -18.47
CA PHE A 91 12.04 1.18 -19.03
C PHE A 91 11.83 2.24 -20.12
N THR A 92 11.78 1.82 -21.38
CA THR A 92 11.52 2.73 -22.51
C THR A 92 10.03 2.95 -22.74
N ARG A 93 9.17 2.01 -22.32
CA ARG A 93 7.71 2.07 -22.49
C ARG A 93 6.98 1.77 -21.18
N LYS A 94 5.83 2.42 -20.95
CA LYS A 94 4.97 2.20 -19.77
C LYS A 94 4.54 0.74 -19.62
N LYS A 95 4.27 0.04 -20.73
CA LYS A 95 3.87 -1.37 -20.72
C LYS A 95 4.97 -2.27 -20.14
N ASP A 96 6.23 -1.95 -20.41
CA ASP A 96 7.37 -2.74 -19.94
C ASP A 96 7.55 -2.58 -18.43
N LEU A 97 7.37 -1.35 -17.93
CA LEU A 97 7.34 -1.07 -16.50
C LEU A 97 6.24 -1.89 -15.80
N ILE A 98 5.00 -1.84 -16.29
CA ILE A 98 3.87 -2.57 -15.69
C ILE A 98 4.14 -4.08 -15.67
N SER A 99 4.66 -4.63 -16.78
CA SER A 99 4.99 -6.06 -16.87
C SER A 99 6.06 -6.49 -15.87
N GLN A 100 7.09 -5.67 -15.69
CA GLN A 100 8.20 -5.97 -14.78
C GLN A 100 7.81 -5.79 -13.31
N VAL A 101 7.00 -4.76 -12.98
CA VAL A 101 6.38 -4.62 -11.66
C VAL A 101 5.57 -5.88 -11.33
N LYS A 102 4.69 -6.33 -12.23
CA LYS A 102 3.87 -7.54 -12.02
C LYS A 102 4.72 -8.80 -11.77
N LYS A 103 5.83 -8.97 -12.50
CA LYS A 103 6.76 -10.09 -12.29
C LYS A 103 7.46 -10.00 -10.93
N HIS A 104 7.86 -8.79 -10.53
CA HIS A 104 8.51 -8.54 -9.25
C HIS A 104 7.55 -8.79 -8.09
N GLU A 105 6.32 -8.27 -8.15
CA GLU A 105 5.25 -8.52 -7.16
C GLU A 105 4.99 -10.01 -6.99
N ARG A 106 4.80 -10.75 -8.10
CA ARG A 106 4.61 -12.20 -8.05
C ARG A 106 5.78 -12.89 -7.35
N ARG A 107 7.01 -12.57 -7.74
CA ARG A 107 8.21 -13.15 -7.12
C ARG A 107 8.29 -12.83 -5.63
N TYR A 108 7.99 -11.58 -5.24
CA TYR A 108 8.02 -11.16 -3.85
C TYR A 108 7.02 -11.95 -3.00
N ASN A 109 5.80 -12.15 -3.53
CA ASN A 109 4.71 -12.81 -2.82
C ASN A 109 4.85 -14.34 -2.75
N THR A 110 5.49 -14.97 -3.75
CA THR A 110 5.71 -16.43 -3.77
C THR A 110 7.03 -16.87 -3.15
N THR A 111 7.96 -15.94 -2.86
CA THR A 111 9.27 -16.31 -2.32
C THR A 111 9.22 -16.38 -0.80
N ALA A 112 9.63 -17.52 -0.25
CA ALA A 112 9.77 -17.73 1.18
C ALA A 112 10.76 -16.73 1.82
N LYS A 113 10.41 -16.20 2.99
CA LYS A 113 11.23 -15.24 3.72
C LYS A 113 11.58 -15.80 5.09
N TYR A 114 12.85 -15.71 5.46
CA TYR A 114 13.32 -16.11 6.79
C TYR A 114 12.52 -15.44 7.92
N VAL A 115 12.24 -14.14 7.77
CA VAL A 115 11.48 -13.34 8.75
C VAL A 115 10.01 -13.77 8.91
N LEU A 116 9.50 -14.61 8.00
CA LEU A 116 8.16 -15.19 8.04
C LEU A 116 8.23 -16.69 8.35
N ASN A 117 9.22 -17.13 9.14
CA ASN A 117 9.46 -18.56 9.44
C ASN A 117 9.56 -19.44 8.18
N PHE A 118 10.29 -18.94 7.17
CA PHE A 118 10.45 -19.59 5.86
C PHE A 118 9.15 -19.78 5.07
N LYS A 119 8.10 -19.02 5.38
CA LYS A 119 6.88 -18.94 4.57
C LYS A 119 6.94 -17.76 3.60
N SER A 120 6.23 -17.88 2.50
CA SER A 120 6.01 -16.79 1.56
C SER A 120 4.88 -15.88 2.07
N PRO A 121 4.86 -14.59 1.68
CA PRO A 121 3.75 -13.70 2.01
C PRO A 121 2.37 -14.26 1.64
N GLU A 122 2.26 -14.95 0.50
CA GLU A 122 1.02 -15.59 0.06
C GLU A 122 0.58 -16.72 1.01
N GLU A 123 1.50 -17.59 1.41
CA GLU A 123 1.22 -18.66 2.39
C GLU A 123 0.79 -18.09 3.75
N MET A 124 1.41 -17.00 4.21
CA MET A 124 1.01 -16.34 5.46
C MET A 124 -0.43 -15.81 5.42
N VAL A 125 -0.84 -15.24 4.28
CA VAL A 125 -2.22 -14.77 4.07
C VAL A 125 -3.18 -15.96 4.04
N GLN A 126 -2.85 -17.01 3.28
CA GLN A 126 -3.65 -18.23 3.22
C GLN A 126 -3.80 -18.89 4.59
N GLU A 127 -2.77 -18.92 5.42
CA GLU A 127 -2.84 -19.48 6.78
C GLU A 127 -3.69 -18.61 7.72
N TYR A 128 -3.55 -17.28 7.66
CA TYR A 128 -4.33 -16.37 8.49
C TYR A 128 -5.84 -16.48 8.22
N PHE A 129 -6.24 -16.54 6.94
CA PHE A 129 -7.65 -16.65 6.55
C PHE A 129 -8.15 -18.11 6.52
N GLY A 130 -7.29 -19.07 6.21
CA GLY A 130 -7.61 -20.50 6.19
C GLY A 130 -7.65 -21.14 7.59
N GLY A 131 -6.96 -20.57 8.57
CA GLY A 131 -6.99 -20.98 9.98
C GLY A 131 -8.18 -20.43 10.77
N SER A 132 -9.02 -19.56 10.19
CA SER A 132 -10.23 -19.01 10.84
C SER A 132 -11.47 -19.92 10.70
N VAL A 133 -11.31 -21.18 10.32
CA VAL A 133 -12.37 -22.20 10.41
C VAL A 133 -11.88 -23.37 11.26
N ALA A 134 -11.97 -23.19 12.58
CA ALA A 134 -12.06 -24.26 13.57
C ALA A 134 -12.73 -23.71 14.84
#